data_AF-A0A1E3Q5S9-F1
#
_entry.id   AF-A0A1E3Q5S9-F1
#
_cell.length_a   1.000
_cell.length_b   1.000
_cell.length_c   1.000
_cell.angle_alpha   90.00
_cell.angle_beta   90.00
_cell.angle_gamma   90.00
#
_symmetry.space_group_name_H-M   'P 1'
#
loop_
_entity.id
_entity.type
_entity.pdbx_description
1 polymer ?
#
loop_
_entity_poly.entity_id
_entity_poly.type
_entity_poly.pdbx_seq_one_letter_code
_entity_poly.pdbx_strand_id
1 'polypeptide(L)'
;PPLLVTPLRYGTVQPKLYRGLYPRKINLPFLRRLKLKTILSLTPEPLEDEIQKFCNDEGIKMKHIKTSKSGKKGLPITYKEVTQAIEIIISQQHAPLYVHCLNGSQATSLLIACLRKLSFWRTSSIFSEFMYYSEVSAADHKFVEEYKAEIQLPQDTVPWIWMGLSRKGIVENHPTVKI
;
A
#
# COMPACT_ATOMS: atom_id res chain seq x y z
N PRO A 1 -6.65 -30.74 -2.95
CA PRO A 1 -6.07 -29.45 -2.48
C PRO A 1 -7.18 -28.51 -1.97
N PRO A 2 -6.96 -27.72 -0.90
CA PRO A 2 -7.95 -26.74 -0.45
C PRO A 2 -8.20 -25.69 -1.54
N LEU A 3 -9.45 -25.24 -1.68
CA LEU A 3 -9.82 -24.16 -2.60
C LEU A 3 -9.04 -22.89 -2.22
N LEU A 4 -8.37 -22.29 -3.20
CA LEU A 4 -7.65 -21.04 -3.00
C LEU A 4 -8.56 -19.87 -3.38
N VAL A 5 -8.91 -19.05 -2.39
CA VAL A 5 -9.78 -17.88 -2.58
C VAL A 5 -8.97 -16.62 -2.27
N THR A 6 -8.76 -15.76 -3.24
CA THR A 6 -8.09 -14.49 -3.01
C THR A 6 -8.98 -13.55 -2.18
N PRO A 7 -8.40 -12.62 -1.40
CA PRO A 7 -9.17 -11.49 -0.90
C PRO A 7 -9.87 -10.76 -2.05
N LEU A 8 -11.04 -10.16 -1.79
CA LEU A 8 -11.68 -9.31 -2.78
C LEU A 8 -10.76 -8.13 -3.16
N ARG A 9 -10.84 -7.63 -4.39
CA ARG A 9 -9.96 -6.57 -4.91
C ARG A 9 -8.46 -6.93 -4.82
N TYR A 10 -8.14 -8.23 -4.78
CA TYR A 10 -6.76 -8.68 -4.82
C TYR A 10 -6.09 -8.24 -6.14
N GLY A 11 -4.87 -7.74 -6.04
CA GLY A 11 -4.07 -7.37 -7.21
C GLY A 11 -2.58 -7.35 -6.89
N THR A 12 -1.77 -7.59 -7.91
CA THR A 12 -0.32 -7.36 -7.83
C THR A 12 -0.05 -5.93 -8.24
N VAL A 13 0.48 -5.11 -7.34
CA VAL A 13 0.81 -3.70 -7.62
C VAL A 13 2.18 -3.62 -8.28
N GLN A 14 3.15 -4.34 -7.72
CA GLN A 14 4.53 -4.46 -8.20
C GLN A 14 5.06 -5.86 -7.84
N PRO A 15 6.22 -6.30 -8.37
CA PRO A 15 6.82 -7.55 -7.94
C PRO A 15 6.94 -7.62 -6.41
N LYS A 16 6.31 -8.65 -5.82
CA LYS A 16 6.27 -8.89 -4.36
C LYS A 16 5.52 -7.81 -3.55
N LEU A 17 4.72 -6.96 -4.19
CA LEU A 17 3.81 -6.03 -3.54
C LEU A 17 2.37 -6.30 -4.01
N TYR A 18 1.53 -6.69 -3.06
CA TYR A 18 0.16 -7.09 -3.31
C TYR A 18 -0.81 -6.17 -2.57
N ARG A 19 -2.01 -5.99 -3.11
CA ARG A 19 -3.11 -5.27 -2.47
C ARG A 19 -4.35 -6.13 -2.34
N GLY A 20 -5.28 -5.75 -1.48
CA GLY A 20 -6.64 -6.28 -1.49
C GLY A 20 -7.48 -5.89 -0.28
N LEU A 21 -8.58 -6.60 -0.07
CA LEU A 21 -9.50 -6.45 1.06
C LEU A 21 -8.93 -7.08 2.35
N TYR A 22 -9.47 -6.68 3.49
CA TYR A 22 -9.18 -7.25 4.80
C TYR A 22 -9.18 -8.80 4.79
N PRO A 23 -8.07 -9.48 5.13
CA PRO A 23 -7.99 -10.93 5.10
C PRO A 23 -9.07 -11.60 5.94
N ARG A 24 -9.73 -12.61 5.39
CA ARG A 24 -10.65 -13.50 6.12
C ARG A 24 -10.10 -14.92 6.13
N LYS A 25 -10.62 -15.78 7.01
CA LYS A 25 -10.25 -17.20 7.13
C LYS A 25 -10.18 -17.94 5.79
N ILE A 26 -11.16 -17.71 4.91
CA ILE A 26 -11.22 -18.33 3.58
C ILE A 26 -10.03 -17.94 2.67
N ASN A 27 -9.38 -16.81 2.94
CA ASN A 27 -8.26 -16.30 2.16
C ASN A 27 -6.89 -16.82 2.61
N LEU A 28 -6.79 -17.32 3.85
CA LEU A 28 -5.51 -17.71 4.46
C LEU A 28 -4.75 -18.78 3.65
N PRO A 29 -5.40 -19.82 3.09
CA PRO A 29 -4.70 -20.78 2.23
C PRO A 29 -4.05 -20.13 1.01
N PHE A 30 -4.68 -19.11 0.42
CA PHE A 30 -4.11 -18.35 -0.70
C PHE A 30 -2.96 -17.45 -0.24
N LEU A 31 -3.13 -16.68 0.83
CA LEU A 31 -2.10 -15.77 1.35
C LEU A 31 -0.81 -16.51 1.75
N ARG A 32 -0.93 -17.74 2.29
CA ARG A 32 0.20 -18.63 2.57
C ARG A 32 1.08 -18.90 1.34
N ARG A 33 0.49 -18.94 0.14
CA ARG A 33 1.22 -19.17 -1.13
C ARG A 33 2.06 -17.99 -1.55
N LEU A 34 1.70 -16.78 -1.13
CA LEU A 34 2.46 -15.57 -1.43
C LEU A 34 3.76 -15.47 -0.62
N LYS A 35 3.91 -16.29 0.44
CA LYS A 35 5.09 -16.30 1.33
C LYS A 35 5.43 -14.89 1.81
N LEU A 36 4.39 -14.20 2.28
CA LEU A 36 4.49 -12.82 2.76
C LEU A 36 5.48 -12.76 3.92
N LYS A 37 6.27 -11.68 3.97
CA LYS A 37 7.01 -11.29 5.17
C LYS A 37 6.25 -10.26 5.97
N THR A 38 5.36 -9.50 5.35
CA THR A 38 4.65 -8.40 6.00
C THR A 38 3.22 -8.26 5.50
N ILE A 39 2.30 -8.01 6.43
CA ILE A 39 0.96 -7.50 6.15
C ILE A 39 0.87 -6.09 6.70
N LEU A 40 0.50 -5.14 5.83
CA LEU A 40 0.29 -3.74 6.16
C LEU A 40 -1.20 -3.42 6.20
N SER A 41 -1.74 -3.18 7.39
CA SER A 41 -3.16 -2.89 7.64
C SER A 41 -3.39 -1.38 7.78
N LEU A 42 -4.22 -0.82 6.90
CA LEU A 42 -4.73 0.55 6.97
C LEU A 42 -6.18 0.51 7.48
N THR A 43 -6.34 0.37 8.79
CA THR A 43 -7.65 0.17 9.43
C THR A 43 -7.78 0.95 10.73
N PRO A 44 -9.00 1.27 11.19
CA PRO A 44 -9.19 1.95 12.49
C PRO A 44 -8.72 1.10 13.68
N GLU A 45 -8.96 -0.21 13.60
CA GLU A 45 -8.59 -1.19 14.61
C GLU A 45 -7.59 -2.19 14.02
N PRO A 46 -6.73 -2.82 14.84
CA PRO A 46 -5.79 -3.84 14.39
C PRO A 46 -6.50 -5.10 13.83
N LEU A 47 -5.72 -6.02 13.28
CA LEU A 47 -6.22 -7.31 12.80
C LEU A 47 -6.85 -8.12 13.94
N GLU A 48 -7.88 -8.91 13.64
CA GLU A 48 -8.51 -9.81 14.61
C GLU A 48 -7.59 -10.98 14.97
N ASP A 49 -7.78 -11.55 16.16
CA ASP A 49 -6.92 -12.58 16.74
C ASP A 49 -6.72 -13.79 15.82
N GLU A 50 -7.73 -14.21 15.05
CA GLU A 50 -7.61 -15.32 14.10
C GLU A 50 -6.58 -15.01 13.00
N ILE A 51 -6.58 -13.78 12.48
CA ILE A 51 -5.64 -13.35 11.44
C ILE A 51 -4.26 -13.09 12.05
N GLN A 52 -4.20 -12.54 13.27
CA GLN A 52 -2.94 -12.38 14.00
C GLN A 52 -2.26 -13.73 14.25
N LYS A 53 -3.03 -14.74 14.65
CA LYS A 53 -2.53 -16.11 14.83
C LYS A 53 -1.95 -16.68 13.54
N PHE A 54 -2.66 -16.54 12.43
CA PHE A 54 -2.14 -16.92 11.12
C PHE A 54 -0.83 -16.20 10.78
N CYS A 55 -0.73 -14.90 11.09
CA CYS A 55 0.51 -14.16 10.85
C CYS A 55 1.67 -14.72 11.68
N ASN A 56 1.43 -15.04 12.95
CA ASN A 56 2.43 -15.63 13.83
C ASN A 56 2.87 -17.02 13.34
N ASP A 57 1.93 -17.88 12.96
CA ASP A 57 2.19 -19.24 12.48
C ASP A 57 3.02 -19.24 11.18
N GLU A 58 2.83 -18.24 10.31
CA GLU A 58 3.55 -18.11 9.03
C GLU A 58 4.80 -17.19 9.13
N GLY A 59 5.11 -16.63 10.29
CA GLY A 59 6.23 -15.70 10.49
C GLY A 59 6.04 -14.34 9.79
N ILE A 60 4.80 -13.91 9.56
CA ILE A 60 4.44 -12.64 8.91
C ILE A 60 4.43 -11.52 9.95
N LYS A 61 5.20 -10.45 9.69
CA LYS A 61 5.18 -9.23 10.50
C LYS A 61 3.94 -8.40 10.20
N MET A 62 3.16 -8.09 11.22
CA MET A 62 2.03 -7.17 11.10
C MET A 62 2.49 -5.73 11.29
N LYS A 63 2.14 -4.86 10.34
CA LYS A 63 2.31 -3.41 10.45
C LYS A 63 0.93 -2.79 10.40
N HIS A 64 0.55 -2.06 11.44
CA HIS A 64 -0.75 -1.38 11.51
C HIS A 64 -0.55 0.12 11.48
N ILE A 65 -1.24 0.78 10.56
CA ILE A 65 -1.35 2.23 10.52
C ILE A 65 -2.82 2.55 10.76
N LYS A 66 -3.08 3.14 11.92
CA LYS A 66 -4.44 3.46 12.36
C LYS A 66 -5.02 4.55 11.46
N THR A 67 -6.09 4.21 10.76
CA THR A 67 -6.82 5.16 9.90
C THR A 67 -7.96 5.80 10.66
N SER A 68 -8.12 7.11 10.59
CA SER A 68 -9.26 7.79 11.23
C SER A 68 -10.57 7.51 10.46
N LYS A 69 -11.65 7.15 11.18
CA LYS A 69 -13.01 6.99 10.60
C LYS A 69 -13.59 8.33 10.06
N SER A 70 -12.95 9.45 10.40
CA SER A 70 -13.38 10.81 10.09
C SER A 70 -12.15 11.67 9.79
N GLY A 71 -11.38 11.34 8.74
CA GLY A 71 -10.29 12.21 8.33
C GLY A 71 -10.80 13.63 8.08
N LYS A 72 -9.97 14.64 8.36
CA LYS A 72 -10.29 16.03 8.01
C LYS A 72 -10.68 16.05 6.52
N LYS A 73 -11.89 16.51 6.20
CA LYS A 73 -12.48 16.57 4.84
C LYS A 73 -12.97 15.24 4.23
N GLY A 74 -13.19 14.19 5.02
CA GLY A 74 -13.84 12.95 4.54
C GLY A 74 -12.94 11.95 3.83
N LEU A 75 -11.61 12.14 3.86
CA LEU A 75 -10.63 11.19 3.34
C LEU A 75 -10.31 10.11 4.39
N PRO A 76 -10.04 8.86 3.98
CA PRO A 76 -9.82 7.76 4.91
C PRO A 76 -8.41 7.72 5.51
N ILE A 77 -7.44 8.42 4.90
CA ILE A 77 -6.04 8.44 5.33
C ILE A 77 -5.41 9.84 5.18
N THR A 78 -4.39 10.12 5.97
CA THR A 78 -3.62 11.37 5.95
C THR A 78 -2.32 11.23 5.16
N TYR A 79 -1.70 12.36 4.75
CA TYR A 79 -0.38 12.33 4.11
C TYR A 79 0.70 11.67 4.98
N LYS A 80 0.64 11.86 6.30
CA LYS A 80 1.58 11.22 7.25
C LYS A 80 1.45 9.70 7.23
N GLU A 81 0.22 9.19 7.26
CA GLU A 81 -0.07 7.75 7.19
C GLU A 81 0.37 7.15 5.85
N VAL A 82 0.16 7.87 4.75
CA VAL A 82 0.64 7.48 3.42
C VAL A 82 2.16 7.41 3.38
N THR A 83 2.87 8.44 3.85
CA THR A 83 4.33 8.46 3.87
C THR A 83 4.90 7.29 4.69
N GLN A 84 4.37 7.07 5.90
CA GLN A 84 4.77 5.94 6.75
C GLN A 84 4.53 4.59 6.05
N ALA A 85 3.39 4.43 5.37
CA ALA A 85 3.07 3.22 4.63
C ALA A 85 4.03 3.00 3.45
N ILE A 86 4.37 4.07 2.73
CA ILE A 86 5.30 4.02 1.60
C ILE A 86 6.70 3.63 2.05
N GLU A 87 7.22 4.19 3.15
CA GLU A 87 8.54 3.83 3.71
C GLU A 87 8.63 2.33 4.01
N ILE A 88 7.55 1.73 4.54
CA ILE A 88 7.45 0.29 4.75
C ILE A 88 7.42 -0.46 3.41
N ILE A 89 6.62 0.00 2.44
CA ILE A 89 6.44 -0.66 1.13
C ILE A 89 7.72 -0.68 0.32
N ILE A 90 8.48 0.42 0.31
CA ILE A 90 9.69 0.56 -0.51
C ILE A 90 10.91 -0.11 0.14
N SER A 91 10.81 -0.62 1.37
CA SER A 91 11.88 -1.37 2.02
C SER A 91 11.86 -2.83 1.58
N GLN A 92 12.97 -3.27 0.99
CA GLN A 92 13.15 -4.66 0.53
C GLN A 92 13.01 -5.68 1.66
N GLN A 93 13.26 -5.27 2.90
CA GLN A 93 13.16 -6.13 4.09
C GLN A 93 11.72 -6.56 4.38
N HIS A 94 10.73 -5.79 3.92
CA HIS A 94 9.30 -6.07 4.10
C HIS A 94 8.68 -6.88 2.95
N ALA A 95 9.37 -7.02 1.81
CA ALA A 95 8.87 -7.77 0.66
C ALA A 95 9.09 -9.30 0.81
N PRO A 96 8.11 -10.17 0.45
CA PRO A 96 6.80 -9.83 -0.11
C PRO A 96 5.80 -9.26 0.88
N LEU A 97 5.05 -8.24 0.46
CA LEU A 97 4.14 -7.47 1.29
C LEU A 97 2.72 -7.48 0.73
N TYR A 98 1.73 -7.63 1.60
CA TYR A 98 0.31 -7.44 1.28
C TYR A 98 -0.26 -6.23 2.03
N VAL A 99 -0.81 -5.26 1.31
CA VAL A 99 -1.46 -4.08 1.89
C VAL A 99 -2.97 -4.16 1.74
N HIS A 100 -3.70 -3.79 2.78
CA HIS A 100 -5.16 -3.73 2.75
C HIS A 100 -5.72 -2.61 3.61
N CYS A 101 -6.98 -2.30 3.38
CA CYS A 101 -7.84 -1.59 4.33
C CYS A 101 -9.05 -2.48 4.65
N LEU A 102 -10.14 -1.91 5.18
CA LEU A 102 -11.35 -2.69 5.51
C LEU A 102 -11.97 -3.38 4.28
N ASN A 103 -12.01 -2.70 3.14
CA ASN A 103 -12.64 -3.20 1.92
C ASN A 103 -11.71 -3.25 0.69
N GLY A 104 -10.44 -2.88 0.84
CA GLY A 104 -9.45 -2.84 -0.25
C GLY A 104 -9.69 -1.76 -1.31
N SER A 105 -10.59 -0.81 -1.03
CA SER A 105 -11.03 0.27 -1.93
C SER A 105 -10.27 1.56 -1.62
N GLN A 106 -10.89 2.55 -0.98
CA GLN A 106 -10.40 3.93 -0.94
C GLN A 106 -9.00 4.11 -0.31
N ALA A 107 -8.80 3.75 0.96
CA ALA A 107 -7.52 3.97 1.63
C ALA A 107 -6.36 3.26 0.90
N THR A 108 -6.56 2.01 0.48
CA THR A 108 -5.56 1.27 -0.28
C THR A 108 -5.31 1.94 -1.64
N SER A 109 -6.34 2.37 -2.36
CA SER A 109 -6.18 3.06 -3.65
C SER A 109 -5.47 4.40 -3.54
N LEU A 110 -5.77 5.22 -2.52
CA LEU A 110 -5.06 6.48 -2.26
C LEU A 110 -3.58 6.25 -1.98
N LEU A 111 -3.25 5.27 -1.13
CA LEU A 111 -1.87 4.90 -0.87
C LEU A 111 -1.14 4.47 -2.15
N ILE A 112 -1.74 3.58 -2.94
CA ILE A 112 -1.13 3.12 -4.19
C ILE A 112 -0.99 4.27 -5.19
N ALA A 113 -1.98 5.16 -5.30
CA ALA A 113 -1.90 6.33 -6.18
C ALA A 113 -0.75 7.27 -5.80
N CYS A 114 -0.56 7.53 -4.51
CA CYS A 114 0.60 8.27 -4.00
C CYS A 114 1.91 7.53 -4.34
N LEU A 115 1.98 6.20 -4.15
CA LEU A 115 3.16 5.40 -4.54
C LEU A 115 3.45 5.50 -6.05
N ARG A 116 2.43 5.46 -6.91
CA ARG A 116 2.59 5.63 -8.37
C ARG A 116 3.11 7.02 -8.73
N LYS A 117 2.64 8.06 -8.03
CA LYS A 117 3.18 9.42 -8.17
C LYS A 117 4.67 9.48 -7.87
N LEU A 118 5.14 8.80 -6.82
CA LEU A 118 6.57 8.67 -6.51
C LEU A 118 7.35 7.87 -7.55
N SER A 119 6.65 6.95 -8.23
CA SER A 119 7.19 6.15 -9.32
C SER A 119 7.12 6.88 -10.67
N PHE A 120 6.89 8.20 -10.68
CA PHE A 120 6.83 9.05 -11.87
C PHE A 120 5.71 8.69 -12.87
N TRP A 121 4.61 8.10 -12.41
CA TRP A 121 3.46 7.83 -13.28
C TRP A 121 2.73 9.12 -13.64
N ARG A 122 2.16 9.16 -14.85
CA ARG A 122 1.26 10.25 -15.25
C ARG A 122 -0.04 10.18 -14.47
N THR A 123 -0.59 11.34 -14.13
CA THR A 123 -1.85 11.49 -13.38
C THR A 123 -3.01 10.68 -13.98
N SER A 124 -3.16 10.67 -15.31
CA SER A 124 -4.20 9.89 -15.97
C SER A 124 -4.05 8.39 -15.71
N SER A 125 -2.84 7.83 -15.82
CA SER A 125 -2.58 6.41 -15.55
C SER A 125 -2.79 6.05 -14.09
N ILE A 126 -2.44 6.96 -13.16
CA ILE A 126 -2.69 6.79 -11.72
C ILE A 126 -4.20 6.62 -11.46
N PHE A 127 -5.03 7.51 -12.01
CA PHE A 127 -6.47 7.45 -11.77
C PHE A 127 -7.17 6.34 -12.56
N SER A 128 -6.65 5.94 -13.72
CA SER A 128 -7.11 4.73 -14.40
C SER A 128 -6.92 3.48 -13.51
N GLU A 129 -5.77 3.32 -12.84
CA GLU A 129 -5.57 2.23 -11.87
C GLU A 129 -6.49 2.39 -10.65
N PHE A 130 -6.65 3.61 -10.13
CA PHE A 130 -7.52 3.88 -8.99
C PHE A 130 -8.97 3.44 -9.25
N MET A 131 -9.54 3.88 -10.38
CA MET A 131 -10.93 3.63 -10.78
C MET A 131 -11.26 2.15 -10.95
N TYR A 132 -10.26 1.31 -11.23
CA TYR A 132 -10.45 -0.14 -11.26
C TYR A 132 -10.85 -0.71 -9.88
N TYR A 133 -10.41 -0.09 -8.79
CA TYR A 133 -10.64 -0.60 -7.43
C TYR A 133 -11.68 0.19 -6.63
N SER A 134 -11.85 1.48 -6.93
CA SER A 134 -12.69 2.40 -6.15
C SER A 134 -13.14 3.59 -6.99
N GLU A 135 -14.28 4.19 -6.67
CA GLU A 135 -14.67 5.49 -7.23
C GLU A 135 -13.71 6.59 -6.77
N VAL A 136 -13.48 7.58 -7.63
CA VAL A 136 -12.58 8.71 -7.35
C VAL A 136 -13.42 9.96 -7.13
N SER A 137 -13.26 10.59 -5.98
CA SER A 137 -13.88 11.89 -5.68
C SER A 137 -12.94 13.05 -6.04
N ALA A 138 -13.48 14.27 -6.11
CA ALA A 138 -12.65 15.47 -6.24
C ALA A 138 -11.65 15.65 -5.08
N ALA A 139 -11.99 15.17 -3.88
CA ALA A 139 -11.09 15.18 -2.73
C ALA A 139 -9.91 14.21 -2.93
N ASP A 140 -10.15 13.04 -3.51
CA ASP A 140 -9.10 12.07 -3.84
C ASP A 140 -8.15 12.63 -4.91
N HIS A 141 -8.69 13.26 -5.94
CA HIS A 141 -7.90 13.96 -6.96
C HIS A 141 -6.95 14.98 -6.34
N LYS A 142 -7.52 15.89 -5.55
CA LYS A 142 -6.77 16.94 -4.86
C LYS A 142 -5.73 16.35 -3.92
N PHE A 143 -6.06 15.30 -3.18
CA PHE A 143 -5.13 14.65 -2.26
C PHE A 143 -3.90 14.09 -2.98
N VAL A 144 -4.10 13.34 -4.07
CA VAL A 144 -2.96 12.79 -4.83
C VAL A 144 -2.15 13.90 -5.49
N GLU A 145 -2.78 14.94 -6.03
CA GLU A 145 -2.10 16.06 -6.67
C GLU A 145 -1.26 16.90 -5.69
N GLU A 146 -1.79 17.19 -4.51
CA GLU A 146 -1.11 17.98 -3.48
C GLU A 146 -0.12 17.16 -2.64
N TYR A 147 -0.17 15.83 -2.70
CA TYR A 147 0.75 14.98 -1.94
C TYR A 147 2.22 15.29 -2.28
N LYS A 148 2.96 15.73 -1.27
CA LYS A 148 4.42 15.87 -1.28
C LYS A 148 4.98 14.97 -0.20
N ALA A 149 5.81 14.02 -0.60
CA ALA A 149 6.37 13.04 0.30
C ALA A 149 7.71 13.53 0.82
N GLU A 150 7.88 13.57 2.13
CA GLU A 150 9.18 13.69 2.79
C GLU A 150 9.49 12.29 3.31
N ILE A 151 10.22 11.49 2.53
CA ILE A 151 10.39 10.05 2.72
C ILE A 151 11.81 9.79 3.17
N GLN A 152 11.96 9.12 4.30
CA GLN A 152 13.25 8.58 4.71
C GLN A 152 13.52 7.29 3.94
N LEU A 153 14.49 7.31 3.02
CA LEU A 153 14.79 6.10 2.27
C LEU A 153 15.44 5.03 3.16
N PRO A 154 14.91 3.80 3.15
CA PRO A 154 15.61 2.68 3.78
C PRO A 154 16.95 2.42 3.08
N GLN A 155 17.91 1.83 3.79
CA GLN A 155 19.19 1.43 3.19
C GLN A 155 18.99 0.49 2.00
N ASP A 156 18.06 -0.47 2.14
CA ASP A 156 17.70 -1.43 1.10
C ASP A 156 16.32 -1.10 0.50
N THR A 157 16.30 -0.29 -0.57
CA THR A 157 15.06 -0.03 -1.31
C THR A 157 14.73 -1.16 -2.29
N VAL A 158 13.44 -1.39 -2.52
CA VAL A 158 12.95 -2.31 -3.57
C VAL A 158 13.49 -1.92 -4.95
N PRO A 159 13.88 -2.88 -5.82
CA PRO A 159 14.48 -2.55 -7.12
C PRO A 159 13.55 -1.80 -8.08
N TRP A 160 12.24 -1.95 -7.91
CA TRP A 160 11.24 -1.44 -8.86
C TRP A 160 10.83 0.02 -8.64
N ILE A 161 11.14 0.65 -7.49
CA ILE A 161 10.59 1.98 -7.15
C ILE A 161 11.01 3.07 -8.15
N TRP A 162 12.27 3.02 -8.59
CA TRP A 162 12.85 3.97 -9.55
C TRP A 162 13.72 3.26 -10.58
N MET A 163 13.33 2.05 -10.96
CA MET A 163 14.07 1.25 -11.92
C MET A 163 14.32 2.04 -13.22
N GLY A 164 15.60 2.19 -13.58
CA GLY A 164 16.01 2.93 -14.78
C GLY A 164 16.10 4.45 -14.63
N LEU A 165 15.83 5.01 -13.44
CA LEU A 165 16.00 6.44 -13.17
C LEU A 165 17.32 6.71 -12.42
N SER A 166 18.00 7.79 -12.80
CA SER A 166 19.19 8.22 -12.08
C SER A 166 18.83 8.73 -10.69
N ARG A 167 19.40 8.10 -9.66
CA ARG A 167 19.22 8.55 -8.27
C ARG A 167 19.72 9.99 -8.10
N LYS A 168 20.94 10.24 -8.61
CA LYS A 168 21.51 11.58 -8.69
C LYS A 168 20.76 12.39 -9.75
N GLY A 169 20.20 13.51 -9.36
CA GLY A 169 19.53 14.43 -10.29
C GLY A 169 18.03 14.17 -10.47
N ILE A 170 17.57 12.99 -10.89
CA ILE A 170 16.14 12.80 -11.20
C ILE A 170 15.33 12.57 -9.92
N VAL A 171 15.76 11.61 -9.10
CA VAL A 171 15.05 11.22 -7.89
C VAL A 171 15.23 12.28 -6.79
N GLU A 172 16.46 12.78 -6.60
CA GLU A 172 16.78 13.83 -5.62
C GLU A 172 16.08 15.17 -5.89
N ASN A 173 15.87 15.54 -7.16
CA ASN A 173 15.19 16.79 -7.52
C ASN A 173 13.70 16.60 -7.82
N HIS A 174 13.11 15.46 -7.48
CA HIS A 174 11.71 15.21 -7.79
C HIS A 174 10.80 16.21 -7.02
N PRO A 175 9.94 16.98 -7.71
CA PRO A 175 9.28 18.15 -7.13
C PRO A 175 8.30 17.83 -6.00
N THR A 176 7.88 16.57 -5.87
CA THR A 176 6.98 16.10 -4.81
C THR A 176 7.63 15.08 -3.87
N VAL A 177 8.95 14.94 -3.92
CA VAL A 177 9.70 14.02 -3.05
C VAL A 177 10.91 14.75 -2.49
N LYS A 178 10.94 14.86 -1.16
CA LYS A 178 12.17 15.13 -0.43
C LYS A 178 12.63 13.82 0.18
N ILE A 179 13.90 13.51 -0.04
CA ILE A 179 14.60 12.32 0.46
C ILE A 179 15.59 12.75 1.52
#